data_AF-C5L7T0-F1
#
_entry.id   AF-C5L7T0-F1
#
_cell.length_a   1.000
_cell.length_b   1.000
_cell.length_c   1.000
_cell.angle_alpha   90.00
_cell.angle_beta   90.00
_cell.angle_gamma   90.00
#
_symmetry.space_group_name_H-M   'P 1'
#
loop_
_entity.id
_entity.type
_entity.pdbx_description
1 polymer ?
#
loop_
_entity_poly.entity_id
_entity_poly.type
_entity_poly.pdbx_seq_one_letter_code
_entity_poly.pdbx_strand_id
1 'polypeptide(L)'
;MQMLDDFAQEDHRKAVKDVCEQQSFGGTWEVFDEAVVSCEDSVKTSEQIVKNGARALYISFNNPPISHATTSEWLDADQYWQAFVEKHMYHANYLNALAEDPESAEYIKGIEETTMKQDLALRLVLLSVTYSSWCIGTQYYDLYRGPLVEHMIFYLTKVGGDARTFPELMPHQWFAEIYNNRFEMYSILQRRRRALQESSLSREAHLDLAPAHMDAEGEQFYERLLSRESSMVELSAARLMGNFIFLNDAAIPIQTQSALLRVVQEHPNGKFYSLGDDVNCLFYIPAGGEVVDEEVCPLDAFNTYMDYMKLTGRRFNPGYNQVLSIFYRTLESRKPGLEGRWFQVKGERQADAFLRRLKADDPHRPVYEEYVAELKDRLANKKELSEAEVMPRILDVERKYRKECIDFDTLIMSMNEEISSEVKEKAPEYEELMTDGNEVDILLLLLPIDAFCVDGMTNMMVDGSIVAIDAETQQGLANQQELFSRMTDFETSKDKFIENVNNSKTGLDTKRH
;
A
#
# COMPACT_ATOMS: atom_id res chain seq x y z
N MET A 1 11.24 -9.44 -96.59
CA MET A 1 10.49 -8.32 -97.20
C MET A 1 9.00 -8.55 -97.13
N GLN A 2 8.46 -9.74 -97.45
CA GLN A 2 7.02 -10.01 -97.32
C GLN A 2 6.41 -9.66 -95.94
N MET A 3 7.09 -9.97 -94.82
CA MET A 3 6.55 -9.65 -93.49
C MET A 3 6.46 -8.14 -93.17
N LEU A 4 7.26 -7.29 -93.84
CA LEU A 4 7.20 -5.82 -93.68
C LEU A 4 6.14 -5.20 -94.59
N ASP A 5 5.90 -5.80 -95.76
CA ASP A 5 4.82 -5.40 -96.66
C ASP A 5 3.44 -5.81 -96.10
N ASP A 6 3.36 -6.94 -95.40
CA ASP A 6 2.15 -7.38 -94.68
C ASP A 6 1.84 -6.44 -93.49
N PHE A 7 2.86 -5.93 -92.77
CA PHE A 7 2.70 -4.95 -91.69
C PHE A 7 2.31 -3.54 -92.20
N ALA A 8 2.69 -3.19 -93.43
CA ALA A 8 2.32 -1.92 -94.06
C ALA A 8 0.91 -1.96 -94.71
N GLN A 9 0.38 -3.16 -94.97
CA GLN A 9 -0.98 -3.38 -95.50
C GLN A 9 -2.01 -3.69 -94.41
N GLU A 10 -1.58 -4.08 -93.20
CA GLU A 10 -2.43 -3.95 -92.02
C GLU A 10 -2.77 -2.47 -91.82
N ASP A 11 -4.05 -2.16 -91.87
CA ASP A 11 -4.58 -0.82 -91.67
C ASP A 11 -4.28 -0.40 -90.22
N HIS A 12 -3.08 0.13 -89.97
CA HIS A 12 -2.65 0.59 -88.66
C HIS A 12 -3.64 1.59 -88.07
N ARG A 13 -4.38 2.33 -88.90
CA ARG A 13 -5.48 3.17 -88.42
C ARG A 13 -6.62 2.35 -87.86
N LYS A 14 -6.97 1.22 -88.46
CA LYS A 14 -8.01 0.33 -87.98
C LYS A 14 -7.56 -0.45 -86.75
N ALA A 15 -6.31 -0.94 -86.71
CA ALA A 15 -5.75 -1.57 -85.51
C ALA A 15 -5.59 -0.58 -84.34
N VAL A 16 -5.17 0.67 -84.59
CA VAL A 16 -5.12 1.73 -83.57
C VAL A 16 -6.53 2.15 -83.15
N LYS A 17 -7.48 2.22 -84.09
CA LYS A 17 -8.88 2.55 -83.77
C LYS A 17 -9.58 1.44 -83.01
N ASP A 18 -9.34 0.19 -83.34
CA ASP A 18 -9.86 -0.99 -82.63
C ASP A 18 -9.17 -1.14 -81.27
N VAL A 19 -7.88 -0.81 -81.12
CA VAL A 19 -7.24 -0.73 -79.79
C VAL A 19 -7.79 0.46 -79.00
N CYS A 20 -8.02 1.62 -79.61
CA CYS A 20 -8.64 2.79 -78.95
C CYS A 20 -10.14 2.59 -78.63
N GLU A 21 -10.86 1.75 -79.37
CA GLU A 21 -12.29 1.45 -79.17
C GLU A 21 -12.52 0.19 -78.31
N GLN A 22 -11.64 -0.84 -78.36
CA GLN A 22 -11.74 -2.08 -77.57
C GLN A 22 -10.92 -2.05 -76.27
N GLN A 23 -9.75 -1.39 -76.24
CA GLN A 23 -9.27 -0.80 -74.99
C GLN A 23 -9.98 0.53 -74.86
N SER A 24 -11.27 0.46 -74.54
CA SER A 24 -11.93 1.55 -73.88
C SER A 24 -11.20 1.80 -72.54
N PHE A 25 -10.10 2.55 -72.63
CA PHE A 25 -9.85 3.79 -71.88
C PHE A 25 -11.04 4.79 -72.00
N GLY A 26 -12.22 4.35 -72.49
CA GLY A 26 -13.49 5.03 -72.49
C GLY A 26 -14.11 5.20 -71.10
N GLY A 27 -13.47 4.70 -70.04
CA GLY A 27 -13.68 5.22 -68.67
C GLY A 27 -12.57 6.18 -68.21
N THR A 28 -11.39 6.19 -68.85
CA THR A 28 -10.23 6.97 -68.39
C THR A 28 -10.27 8.41 -68.87
N TRP A 29 -10.79 8.66 -70.07
CA TRP A 29 -11.08 10.04 -70.52
C TRP A 29 -12.30 10.61 -69.79
N GLU A 30 -13.31 9.79 -69.49
CA GLU A 30 -14.45 10.22 -68.66
C GLU A 30 -14.01 10.54 -67.22
N VAL A 31 -13.19 9.68 -66.59
CA VAL A 31 -12.59 9.94 -65.27
C VAL A 31 -11.62 11.13 -65.31
N PHE A 32 -10.92 11.35 -66.42
CA PHE A 32 -10.09 12.54 -66.62
C PHE A 32 -10.96 13.81 -66.72
N ASP A 33 -12.05 13.77 -67.48
CA ASP A 33 -13.00 14.88 -67.61
C ASP A 33 -13.69 15.18 -66.26
N GLU A 34 -14.07 14.16 -65.48
CA GLU A 34 -14.56 14.31 -64.11
C GLU A 34 -13.52 14.92 -63.17
N ALA A 35 -12.24 14.52 -63.28
CA ALA A 35 -11.15 15.12 -62.53
C ALA A 35 -10.90 16.58 -62.92
N VAL A 36 -11.07 16.93 -64.20
CA VAL A 36 -11.01 18.32 -64.68
C VAL A 36 -12.17 19.14 -64.11
N VAL A 37 -13.40 18.64 -64.13
CA VAL A 37 -14.57 19.33 -63.52
C VAL A 37 -14.36 19.54 -62.01
N SER A 38 -13.88 18.52 -61.30
CA SER A 38 -13.55 18.63 -59.86
C SER A 38 -12.44 19.65 -59.59
N CYS A 39 -11.42 19.70 -60.46
CA CYS A 39 -10.38 20.72 -60.41
C CYS A 39 -10.96 22.12 -60.65
N GLU A 40 -11.83 22.30 -61.65
CA GLU A 40 -12.49 23.57 -61.93
C GLU A 40 -13.37 24.05 -60.76
N ASP A 41 -14.08 23.15 -60.10
CA ASP A 41 -14.90 23.48 -58.93
C ASP A 41 -14.04 23.83 -57.71
N SER A 42 -12.91 23.16 -57.54
CA SER A 42 -11.89 23.52 -56.56
C SER A 42 -11.28 24.90 -56.85
N VAL A 43 -10.98 25.20 -58.13
CA VAL A 43 -10.49 26.51 -58.57
C VAL A 43 -11.54 27.59 -58.31
N LYS A 44 -12.81 27.37 -58.67
CA LYS A 44 -13.91 28.31 -58.38
C LYS A 44 -14.05 28.59 -56.88
N THR A 45 -13.93 27.55 -56.05
CA THR A 45 -13.98 27.70 -54.58
C THR A 45 -12.78 28.49 -54.07
N SER A 46 -11.57 28.20 -54.56
CA SER A 46 -10.36 28.93 -54.20
C SER A 46 -10.43 30.40 -54.63
N GLU A 47 -10.94 30.68 -55.83
CA GLU A 47 -11.17 32.05 -56.30
C GLU A 47 -12.19 32.77 -55.43
N GLN A 48 -13.23 32.07 -54.96
CA GLN A 48 -14.23 32.67 -54.09
C GLN A 48 -13.62 33.03 -52.72
N ILE A 49 -12.73 32.20 -52.17
CA ILE A 49 -11.98 32.52 -50.93
C ILE A 49 -11.11 33.75 -51.16
N VAL A 50 -10.37 33.80 -52.27
CA VAL A 50 -9.53 34.96 -52.62
C VAL A 50 -10.37 36.23 -52.80
N LYS A 51 -11.51 36.14 -53.49
CA LYS A 51 -12.46 37.25 -53.65
C LYS A 51 -13.02 37.71 -52.30
N ASN A 52 -13.34 36.79 -51.39
CA ASN A 52 -13.79 37.12 -50.04
C ASN A 52 -12.68 37.78 -49.21
N GLY A 53 -11.45 37.30 -49.31
CA GLY A 53 -10.28 37.94 -48.69
C GLY A 53 -10.05 39.36 -49.22
N ALA A 54 -10.15 39.56 -50.54
CA ALA A 54 -10.06 40.88 -51.15
C ALA A 54 -11.19 41.82 -50.70
N ARG A 55 -12.43 41.31 -50.56
CA ARG A 55 -13.55 42.05 -49.97
C ARG A 55 -13.28 42.45 -48.52
N ALA A 56 -12.75 41.54 -47.70
CA ALA A 56 -12.41 41.82 -46.31
C ALA A 56 -11.33 42.90 -46.19
N LEU A 57 -10.28 42.84 -47.03
CA LEU A 57 -9.26 43.89 -47.09
C LEU A 57 -9.85 45.23 -47.52
N TYR A 58 -10.69 45.22 -48.55
CA TYR A 58 -11.37 46.44 -49.00
C TYR A 58 -12.24 47.05 -47.88
N ILE A 59 -13.00 46.24 -47.14
CA ILE A 59 -13.77 46.71 -45.98
C ILE A 59 -12.84 47.29 -44.91
N SER A 60 -11.77 46.58 -44.55
CA SER A 60 -10.81 47.03 -43.54
C SER A 60 -10.16 48.38 -43.89
N PHE A 61 -9.76 48.59 -45.15
CA PHE A 61 -9.16 49.86 -45.61
C PHE A 61 -10.15 51.03 -45.64
N ASN A 62 -11.43 50.76 -45.82
CA ASN A 62 -12.47 51.79 -45.91
C ASN A 62 -13.22 52.01 -44.59
N ASN A 63 -12.98 51.18 -43.58
CA ASN A 63 -13.53 51.40 -42.25
C ASN A 63 -12.89 52.66 -41.63
N PRO A 64 -13.67 53.49 -40.92
CA PRO A 64 -13.10 54.57 -40.12
C PRO A 64 -12.20 53.98 -39.02
N PRO A 65 -11.21 54.74 -38.51
CA PRO A 65 -10.49 54.35 -37.31
C PRO A 65 -11.47 53.99 -36.19
N ILE A 66 -11.26 52.85 -35.53
CA ILE A 66 -12.21 52.35 -34.50
C ILE A 66 -12.41 53.35 -33.36
N SER A 67 -11.39 54.17 -33.06
CA SER A 67 -11.45 55.25 -32.08
C SER A 67 -12.39 56.40 -32.45
N HIS A 68 -12.80 56.51 -33.72
CA HIS A 68 -13.71 57.54 -34.22
C HIS A 68 -15.17 57.04 -34.33
N ALA A 69 -15.40 55.73 -34.24
CA ALA A 69 -16.74 55.16 -34.18
C ALA A 69 -17.29 55.25 -32.74
N THR A 70 -18.59 55.49 -32.59
CA THR A 70 -19.19 55.43 -31.24
C THR A 70 -19.33 53.97 -30.79
N THR A 71 -19.16 53.70 -29.50
CA THR A 71 -19.25 52.34 -28.95
C THR A 71 -20.62 51.70 -29.21
N SER A 72 -21.70 52.49 -29.19
CA SER A 72 -23.04 52.02 -29.50
C SER A 72 -23.21 51.64 -30.97
N GLU A 73 -22.69 52.45 -31.91
CA GLU A 73 -22.78 52.13 -33.34
C GLU A 73 -21.95 50.88 -33.69
N TRP A 74 -20.79 50.71 -33.05
CA TRP A 74 -19.99 49.49 -33.22
C TRP A 74 -20.71 48.26 -32.66
N LEU A 75 -21.28 48.36 -31.46
CA LEU A 75 -22.00 47.25 -30.84
C LEU A 75 -23.32 46.95 -31.59
N ASP A 76 -24.02 47.95 -32.11
CA ASP A 76 -25.22 47.76 -32.95
C ASP A 76 -24.90 47.02 -34.27
N ALA A 77 -23.71 47.27 -34.82
CA ALA A 77 -23.22 46.58 -36.02
C ALA A 77 -22.75 45.14 -35.75
N ASP A 78 -22.30 44.83 -34.53
CA ASP A 78 -21.75 43.52 -34.18
C ASP A 78 -22.68 42.69 -33.27
N GLN A 79 -23.42 41.78 -33.90
CA GLN A 79 -24.36 40.89 -33.21
C GLN A 79 -23.68 39.84 -32.31
N TYR A 80 -22.41 39.53 -32.55
CA TYR A 80 -21.68 38.54 -31.74
C TYR A 80 -21.30 39.14 -30.39
N TRP A 81 -20.68 40.33 -30.39
CA TRP A 81 -20.28 41.01 -29.17
C TRP A 81 -21.46 41.54 -28.35
N GLN A 82 -22.61 41.80 -28.98
CA GLN A 82 -23.87 42.05 -28.25
C GLN A 82 -24.24 40.91 -27.31
N ALA A 83 -24.25 39.67 -27.82
CA ALA A 83 -24.55 38.50 -27.01
C ALA A 83 -23.52 38.27 -25.89
N PHE A 84 -22.24 38.58 -26.16
CA PHE A 84 -21.17 38.50 -25.17
C PHE A 84 -21.38 39.51 -24.02
N VAL A 85 -21.70 40.77 -24.35
CA VAL A 85 -21.98 41.80 -23.35
C VAL A 85 -23.25 41.48 -22.56
N GLU A 86 -24.31 41.01 -23.23
CA GLU A 86 -25.54 40.59 -22.54
C GLU A 86 -25.28 39.44 -21.55
N LYS A 87 -24.53 38.42 -21.97
CA LYS A 87 -24.15 37.29 -21.11
C LYS A 87 -23.46 37.72 -19.82
N HIS A 88 -22.52 38.66 -19.89
CA HIS A 88 -21.66 38.98 -18.75
C HIS A 88 -22.05 40.24 -17.99
N MET A 89 -22.76 41.17 -18.61
CA MET A 89 -23.12 42.46 -18.01
C MET A 89 -24.61 42.59 -17.72
N TYR A 90 -25.47 41.82 -18.40
CA TYR A 90 -26.91 41.79 -18.13
C TYR A 90 -27.31 40.59 -17.26
N HIS A 91 -26.82 39.39 -17.59
CA HIS A 91 -27.17 38.18 -16.83
C HIS A 91 -26.32 37.96 -15.57
N ALA A 92 -25.11 38.54 -15.50
CA ALA A 92 -24.21 38.37 -14.36
C ALA A 92 -23.91 39.71 -13.67
N ASN A 93 -24.53 39.96 -12.52
CA ASN A 93 -24.35 41.22 -11.76
C ASN A 93 -23.12 41.22 -10.83
N TYR A 94 -22.35 40.14 -10.80
CA TYR A 94 -21.23 39.94 -9.87
C TYR A 94 -19.86 39.91 -10.56
N LEU A 95 -19.84 39.91 -11.90
CA LEU A 95 -18.59 39.98 -12.66
C LEU A 95 -18.04 41.39 -12.66
N ASN A 96 -16.72 41.51 -12.72
CA ASN A 96 -16.08 42.81 -12.79
C ASN A 96 -16.37 43.45 -14.15
N ALA A 97 -17.22 44.47 -14.17
CA ALA A 97 -17.58 45.20 -15.38
C ALA A 97 -16.39 45.89 -16.09
N LEU A 98 -15.22 45.94 -15.44
CA LEU A 98 -13.98 46.49 -15.99
C LEU A 98 -13.06 45.43 -16.62
N ALA A 99 -13.40 44.14 -16.53
CA ALA A 99 -12.65 43.09 -17.20
C ALA A 99 -12.99 43.08 -18.70
N GLU A 100 -11.98 43.23 -19.56
CA GLU A 100 -12.15 43.21 -21.02
C GLU A 100 -12.63 41.85 -21.54
N ASP A 101 -12.14 40.76 -20.92
CA ASP A 101 -12.57 39.39 -21.22
C ASP A 101 -12.80 38.58 -19.92
N PRO A 102 -14.05 38.53 -19.43
CA PRO A 102 -14.44 37.73 -18.25
C PRO A 102 -14.43 36.21 -18.50
N GLU A 103 -14.18 35.74 -19.73
CA GLU A 103 -14.00 34.31 -20.05
C GLU A 103 -12.53 33.92 -20.23
N SER A 104 -11.60 34.87 -20.10
CA SER A 104 -10.19 34.59 -20.19
C SER A 104 -9.74 33.61 -19.10
N ALA A 105 -8.82 32.70 -19.47
CA ALA A 105 -8.29 31.71 -18.53
C ALA A 105 -7.65 32.36 -17.29
N GLU A 106 -7.04 33.53 -17.45
CA GLU A 106 -6.43 34.30 -16.36
C GLU A 106 -7.47 34.84 -15.39
N TYR A 107 -8.59 35.38 -15.90
CA TYR A 107 -9.65 35.92 -15.08
C TYR A 107 -10.38 34.83 -14.29
N ILE A 108 -10.71 33.70 -14.94
CA ILE A 108 -11.33 32.54 -14.29
C ILE A 108 -10.42 32.00 -13.19
N LYS A 109 -9.13 31.81 -13.48
CA LYS A 109 -8.15 31.35 -12.49
C LYS A 109 -8.01 32.33 -11.32
N GLY A 110 -8.03 33.62 -11.59
CA GLY A 110 -7.99 34.66 -10.54
C GLY A 110 -9.21 34.61 -9.61
N ILE A 111 -10.41 34.35 -10.16
CA ILE A 111 -11.61 34.11 -9.36
C ILE A 111 -11.46 32.85 -8.52
N GLU A 112 -11.09 31.72 -9.13
CA GLU A 112 -10.91 30.44 -8.43
C GLU A 112 -9.92 30.57 -7.27
N GLU A 113 -8.77 31.18 -7.48
CA GLU A 113 -7.76 31.41 -6.43
C GLU A 113 -8.30 32.30 -5.29
N THR A 114 -9.09 33.32 -5.63
CA THR A 114 -9.67 34.23 -4.63
C THR A 114 -10.76 33.53 -3.82
N THR A 115 -11.62 32.76 -4.47
CA THR A 115 -12.65 31.95 -3.82
C THR A 115 -12.02 30.89 -2.92
N MET A 116 -10.96 30.20 -3.36
CA MET A 116 -10.24 29.24 -2.53
C MET A 116 -9.62 29.90 -1.29
N LYS A 117 -9.01 31.08 -1.42
CA LYS A 117 -8.46 31.83 -0.28
C LYS A 117 -9.55 32.27 0.70
N GLN A 118 -10.71 32.68 0.19
CA GLN A 118 -11.86 33.05 1.02
C GLN A 118 -12.45 31.84 1.75
N ASP A 119 -12.56 30.68 1.10
CA ASP A 119 -13.01 29.43 1.74
C ASP A 119 -12.05 29.00 2.86
N LEU A 120 -10.74 29.06 2.61
CA LEU A 120 -9.73 28.77 3.64
C LEU A 120 -9.83 29.75 4.83
N ALA A 121 -10.01 31.04 4.57
CA ALA A 121 -10.21 32.05 5.60
C ALA A 121 -11.51 31.83 6.39
N LEU A 122 -12.60 31.45 5.71
CA LEU A 122 -13.87 31.10 6.34
C LEU A 122 -13.76 29.87 7.22
N ARG A 123 -12.98 28.83 6.84
CA ARG A 123 -12.69 27.68 7.70
C ARG A 123 -11.96 28.09 8.97
N LEU A 124 -10.98 28.99 8.87
CA LEU A 124 -10.25 29.55 10.02
C LEU A 124 -11.14 30.43 10.91
N VAL A 125 -12.06 31.19 10.31
CA VAL A 125 -13.03 31.99 11.08
C VAL A 125 -14.09 31.10 11.74
N LEU A 126 -14.60 30.07 11.06
CA LEU A 126 -15.51 29.08 11.67
C LEU A 126 -14.87 28.34 12.86
N LEU A 127 -13.56 28.11 12.84
CA LEU A 127 -12.81 27.61 13.99
C LEU A 127 -12.79 28.58 15.19
N SER A 128 -13.00 29.89 14.96
CA SER A 128 -13.04 30.93 15.99
C SER A 128 -14.45 31.43 16.34
N VAL A 129 -15.49 31.07 15.59
CA VAL A 129 -16.86 31.59 15.78
C VAL A 129 -17.65 30.77 16.83
N THR A 130 -17.30 31.06 18.09
CA THR A 130 -18.20 31.48 19.18
C THR A 130 -19.43 30.68 19.63
N TYR A 131 -19.99 29.68 18.93
CA TYR A 131 -21.23 29.01 19.41
C TYR A 131 -21.44 27.53 19.06
N SER A 132 -20.49 26.83 18.45
CA SER A 132 -20.66 25.42 18.14
C SER A 132 -20.00 24.54 19.20
N SER A 133 -20.78 24.09 20.19
CA SER A 133 -20.40 22.94 21.04
C SER A 133 -20.27 21.63 20.25
N TRP A 134 -20.67 21.63 18.96
CA TRP A 134 -20.66 20.51 18.04
C TRP A 134 -19.84 20.87 16.79
N CYS A 135 -18.74 20.16 16.54
CA CYS A 135 -17.96 20.30 15.31
C CYS A 135 -18.56 19.42 14.19
N ILE A 136 -18.51 19.88 12.94
CA ILE A 136 -18.84 19.06 11.76
C ILE A 136 -17.69 18.05 11.53
N GLY A 137 -17.97 16.89 10.92
CA GLY A 137 -17.05 15.75 10.81
C GLY A 137 -15.61 16.10 10.42
N THR A 138 -15.40 16.87 9.34
CA THR A 138 -14.05 17.28 8.91
C THR A 138 -13.35 18.18 9.95
N GLN A 139 -14.05 19.17 10.50
CA GLN A 139 -13.50 20.09 11.50
C GLN A 139 -13.15 19.37 12.80
N TYR A 140 -13.96 18.39 13.20
CA TYR A 140 -13.71 17.56 14.38
C TYR A 140 -12.38 16.82 14.25
N TYR A 141 -12.14 16.16 13.12
CA TYR A 141 -10.91 15.39 12.91
C TYR A 141 -9.70 16.27 12.64
N ASP A 142 -9.87 17.47 12.08
CA ASP A 142 -8.78 18.43 11.94
C ASP A 142 -8.30 18.96 13.29
N LEU A 143 -9.22 19.22 14.22
CA LEU A 143 -8.91 19.64 15.59
C LEU A 143 -8.41 18.49 16.47
N TYR A 144 -8.97 17.30 16.30
CA TYR A 144 -8.70 16.14 17.15
C TYR A 144 -8.17 14.97 16.32
N ARG A 145 -6.84 14.97 16.10
CA ARG A 145 -6.14 13.94 15.31
C ARG A 145 -6.13 12.56 15.98
N GLY A 146 -6.07 12.49 17.31
CA GLY A 146 -6.13 11.22 18.05
C GLY A 146 -7.40 10.40 17.74
N PRO A 147 -8.60 10.99 17.91
CA PRO A 147 -9.86 10.35 17.51
C PRO A 147 -9.92 9.97 16.03
N LEU A 148 -9.33 10.74 15.11
CA LEU A 148 -9.28 10.36 13.69
C LEU A 148 -8.60 9.01 13.49
N VAL A 149 -7.41 8.83 14.10
CA VAL A 149 -6.64 7.58 13.99
C VAL A 149 -7.41 6.41 14.60
N GLU A 150 -7.95 6.58 15.81
CA GLU A 150 -8.71 5.53 16.50
C GLU A 150 -9.98 5.13 15.74
N HIS A 151 -10.74 6.12 15.25
CA HIS A 151 -11.96 5.89 14.49
C HIS A 151 -11.67 5.22 13.14
N MET A 152 -10.57 5.62 12.47
CA MET A 152 -10.14 5.01 11.21
C MET A 152 -9.69 3.56 11.41
N ILE A 153 -8.83 3.28 12.41
CA ILE A 153 -8.40 1.91 12.73
C ILE A 153 -9.60 1.04 13.08
N PHE A 154 -10.53 1.56 13.89
CA PHE A 154 -11.76 0.86 14.22
C PHE A 154 -12.60 0.58 12.97
N TYR A 155 -12.82 1.57 12.10
CA TYR A 155 -13.57 1.42 10.85
C TYR A 155 -12.96 0.35 9.94
N LEU A 156 -11.66 0.46 9.65
CA LEU A 156 -10.94 -0.48 8.80
C LEU A 156 -10.97 -1.89 9.40
N THR A 157 -10.87 -2.00 10.74
CA THR A 157 -10.92 -3.28 11.46
C THR A 157 -12.34 -3.84 11.59
N LYS A 158 -13.38 -3.01 11.65
CA LYS A 158 -14.78 -3.43 11.81
C LYS A 158 -15.43 -3.80 10.48
N VAL A 159 -15.10 -3.10 9.40
CA VAL A 159 -15.75 -3.24 8.09
C VAL A 159 -14.87 -3.97 7.09
N GLY A 160 -13.54 -3.84 7.19
CA GLY A 160 -12.61 -4.37 6.17
C GLY A 160 -12.70 -3.63 4.83
N GLY A 161 -13.04 -2.34 4.88
CA GLY A 161 -13.15 -1.46 3.72
C GLY A 161 -11.92 -0.59 3.49
N ASP A 162 -12.07 0.39 2.62
CA ASP A 162 -11.03 1.37 2.26
C ASP A 162 -11.26 2.70 2.98
N ALA A 163 -10.20 3.40 3.37
CA ALA A 163 -10.25 4.75 3.94
C ALA A 163 -11.03 5.76 3.07
N ARG A 164 -11.08 5.56 1.74
CA ARG A 164 -11.89 6.38 0.81
C ARG A 164 -13.39 6.34 1.10
N THR A 165 -13.84 5.29 1.79
CA THR A 165 -15.25 5.06 2.16
C THR A 165 -15.52 5.32 3.63
N PHE A 166 -14.57 5.96 4.33
CA PHE A 166 -14.74 6.32 5.73
C PHE A 166 -16.00 7.19 5.91
N PRO A 167 -16.91 6.81 6.82
CA PRO A 167 -18.18 7.50 6.95
C PRO A 167 -17.97 8.91 7.52
N GLU A 168 -18.65 9.90 6.95
CA GLU A 168 -18.62 11.28 7.45
C GLU A 168 -19.11 11.37 8.91
N LEU A 169 -20.12 10.57 9.25
CA LEU A 169 -20.63 10.40 10.61
C LEU A 169 -20.65 8.90 10.95
N MET A 170 -19.90 8.51 11.98
CA MET A 170 -19.92 7.13 12.46
C MET A 170 -21.23 6.81 13.19
N PRO A 171 -21.71 5.55 13.11
CA PRO A 171 -22.82 5.08 13.94
C PRO A 171 -22.55 5.24 15.44
N HIS A 172 -23.56 5.64 16.20
CA HIS A 172 -23.46 5.79 17.67
C HIS A 172 -23.04 4.48 18.38
N GLN A 173 -23.39 3.32 17.83
CA GLN A 173 -22.97 2.02 18.36
C GLN A 173 -21.46 1.85 18.30
N TRP A 174 -20.81 2.34 17.23
CA TRP A 174 -19.36 2.25 17.08
C TRP A 174 -18.65 3.13 18.10
N PHE A 175 -19.17 4.32 18.38
CA PHE A 175 -18.63 5.15 19.47
C PHE A 175 -18.68 4.41 20.81
N ALA A 176 -19.81 3.79 21.16
CA ALA A 176 -19.93 3.02 22.40
C ALA A 176 -18.92 1.86 22.47
N GLU A 177 -18.73 1.13 21.36
CA GLU A 177 -17.72 0.07 21.27
C GLU A 177 -16.29 0.61 21.44
N ILE A 178 -15.96 1.72 20.77
CA ILE A 178 -14.65 2.39 20.89
C ILE A 178 -14.40 2.81 22.34
N TYR A 179 -15.38 3.44 23.01
CA TYR A 179 -15.23 3.83 24.41
C TYR A 179 -15.06 2.63 25.36
N ASN A 180 -15.76 1.52 25.11
CA ASN A 180 -15.59 0.29 25.89
C ASN A 180 -14.20 -0.32 25.68
N ASN A 181 -13.74 -0.41 24.43
CA ASN A 181 -12.39 -0.87 24.08
C ASN A 181 -11.32 -0.01 24.78
N ARG A 182 -11.50 1.31 24.72
CA ARG A 182 -10.62 2.28 25.38
C ARG A 182 -10.59 2.07 26.89
N PHE A 183 -11.76 1.94 27.53
CA PHE A 183 -11.85 1.69 28.96
C PHE A 183 -11.12 0.40 29.38
N GLU A 184 -11.34 -0.71 28.67
CA GLU A 184 -10.66 -1.97 28.94
C GLU A 184 -9.13 -1.83 28.82
N MET A 185 -8.65 -1.20 27.75
CA MET A 185 -7.23 -0.95 27.53
C MET A 185 -6.62 -0.11 28.66
N TYR A 186 -7.16 1.09 28.93
CA TYR A 186 -6.61 1.97 29.96
C TYR A 186 -6.74 1.39 31.38
N SER A 187 -7.72 0.51 31.64
CA SER A 187 -7.83 -0.15 32.93
C SER A 187 -6.59 -1.01 33.26
N ILE A 188 -5.98 -1.63 32.24
CA ILE A 188 -4.76 -2.43 32.37
C ILE A 188 -3.53 -1.52 32.40
N LEU A 189 -3.41 -0.62 31.42
CA LEU A 189 -2.26 0.28 31.31
C LEU A 189 -2.09 1.14 32.57
N GLN A 190 -3.19 1.67 33.11
CA GLN A 190 -3.13 2.53 34.30
C GLN A 190 -2.72 1.76 35.55
N ARG A 191 -3.18 0.52 35.73
CA ARG A 191 -2.78 -0.32 36.86
C ARG A 191 -1.30 -0.63 36.82
N ARG A 192 -0.76 -0.92 35.62
CA ARG A 192 0.65 -1.21 35.40
C ARG A 192 1.52 0.01 35.62
N ARG A 193 1.15 1.16 35.03
CA ARG A 193 1.81 2.43 35.30
C ARG A 193 1.84 2.75 36.78
N ARG A 194 0.71 2.62 37.47
CA ARG A 194 0.62 2.87 38.91
C ARG A 194 1.58 1.96 39.69
N ALA A 195 1.56 0.66 39.42
CA ALA A 195 2.45 -0.29 40.11
C ALA A 195 3.92 0.11 39.94
N LEU A 196 4.35 0.38 38.70
CA LEU A 196 5.72 0.77 38.37
C LEU A 196 6.10 2.14 38.96
N GLN A 197 5.19 3.10 38.93
CA GLN A 197 5.43 4.45 39.45
C GLN A 197 5.54 4.46 40.98
N GLU A 198 4.67 3.70 41.66
CA GLU A 198 4.68 3.60 43.12
C GLU A 198 5.93 2.87 43.63
N SER A 199 6.41 1.86 42.88
CA SER A 199 7.55 1.04 43.27
C SER A 199 8.89 1.71 42.96
N SER A 200 9.00 2.39 41.81
CA SER A 200 10.16 3.23 41.47
C SER A 200 10.19 4.60 42.15
N LEU A 201 9.11 5.00 42.83
CA LEU A 201 8.90 6.35 43.38
C LEU A 201 9.10 7.47 42.36
N SER A 202 8.85 7.19 41.07
CA SER A 202 9.07 8.15 40.00
C SER A 202 7.98 9.22 39.98
N ARG A 203 8.38 10.47 39.69
CA ARG A 203 7.42 11.58 39.55
C ARG A 203 6.46 11.34 38.39
N GLU A 204 6.95 10.74 37.31
CA GLU A 204 6.21 10.44 36.10
C GLU A 204 6.59 9.03 35.61
N ALA A 205 5.64 8.38 34.96
CA ALA A 205 5.82 7.08 34.34
C ALA A 205 4.97 7.00 33.07
N HIS A 206 5.50 6.33 32.05
CA HIS A 206 4.82 6.11 30.78
C HIS A 206 3.73 5.02 30.93
N LEU A 207 2.76 5.02 30.02
CA LEU A 207 1.89 3.86 29.81
C LEU A 207 2.59 2.92 28.80
N ASP A 208 2.31 1.61 28.84
CA ASP A 208 3.00 0.66 27.93
C ASP A 208 2.86 1.04 26.43
N LEU A 209 1.80 1.75 26.04
CA LEU A 209 1.50 2.15 24.66
C LEU A 209 1.08 3.63 24.55
N ALA A 210 1.57 4.46 25.47
CA ALA A 210 1.32 5.90 25.41
C ALA A 210 2.39 6.68 26.19
N PRO A 211 2.85 7.83 25.67
CA PRO A 211 3.79 8.68 26.38
C PRO A 211 3.15 9.26 27.66
N ALA A 212 4.00 9.76 28.56
CA ALA A 212 3.53 10.44 29.77
C ALA A 212 2.79 11.75 29.43
N HIS A 213 3.21 12.41 28.35
CA HIS A 213 2.63 13.66 27.85
C HIS A 213 1.97 13.48 26.47
N MET A 214 0.73 13.01 26.47
CA MET A 214 -0.06 12.75 25.25
C MET A 214 -0.18 13.98 24.33
N ASP A 215 -0.36 15.18 24.90
CA ASP A 215 -0.60 16.40 24.11
C ASP A 215 0.67 16.92 23.41
N ALA A 216 1.85 16.63 23.95
CA ALA A 216 3.12 17.12 23.41
C ALA A 216 3.80 16.08 22.50
N GLU A 217 3.71 14.79 22.85
CA GLU A 217 4.50 13.71 22.23
C GLU A 217 3.63 12.62 21.59
N GLY A 218 2.31 12.63 21.80
CA GLY A 218 1.43 11.54 21.40
C GLY A 218 1.43 11.23 19.91
N GLU A 219 1.41 12.27 19.06
CA GLU A 219 1.36 12.09 17.61
C GLU A 219 2.63 11.41 17.08
N GLN A 220 3.81 11.92 17.46
CA GLN A 220 5.10 11.35 17.04
C GLN A 220 5.28 9.92 17.58
N PHE A 221 4.84 9.66 18.80
CA PHE A 221 4.90 8.33 19.40
C PHE A 221 4.07 7.31 18.59
N TYR A 222 2.81 7.63 18.27
CA TYR A 222 1.95 6.72 17.50
C TYR A 222 2.41 6.56 16.05
N GLU A 223 2.95 7.60 15.43
CA GLU A 223 3.54 7.51 14.09
C GLU A 223 4.68 6.48 14.06
N ARG A 224 5.63 6.57 15.01
CA ARG A 224 6.74 5.60 15.14
C ARG A 224 6.23 4.20 15.43
N LEU A 225 5.29 4.06 16.36
CA LEU A 225 4.72 2.76 16.72
C LEU A 225 4.09 2.07 15.50
N LEU A 226 3.28 2.80 14.72
CA LEU A 226 2.61 2.26 13.54
C LEU A 226 3.59 1.99 12.40
N SER A 227 4.58 2.85 12.17
CA SER A 227 5.64 2.65 11.17
C SER A 227 6.44 1.38 11.45
N ARG A 228 6.85 1.22 12.71
CA ARG A 228 7.59 0.04 13.18
C ARG A 228 6.75 -1.24 13.04
N GLU A 229 5.50 -1.21 13.49
CA GLU A 229 4.61 -2.37 13.40
C GLU A 229 4.35 -2.76 11.93
N SER A 230 4.09 -1.79 11.05
CA SER A 230 3.94 -2.03 9.61
C SER A 230 5.20 -2.68 9.01
N SER A 231 6.36 -2.13 9.30
CA SER A 231 7.65 -2.64 8.81
C SER A 231 7.92 -4.08 9.29
N MET A 232 7.61 -4.39 10.55
CA MET A 232 7.76 -5.75 11.10
C MET A 232 6.80 -6.75 10.46
N VAL A 233 5.57 -6.34 10.17
CA VAL A 233 4.58 -7.18 9.48
C VAL A 233 5.01 -7.42 8.03
N GLU A 234 5.49 -6.42 7.32
CA GLU A 234 5.98 -6.55 5.94
C GLU A 234 7.19 -7.48 5.84
N LEU A 235 8.17 -7.32 6.74
CA LEU A 235 9.34 -8.21 6.80
C LEU A 235 8.95 -9.64 7.15
N SER A 236 7.99 -9.81 8.06
CA SER A 236 7.44 -11.13 8.39
C SER A 236 6.72 -11.75 7.19
N ALA A 237 5.90 -10.97 6.47
CA ALA A 237 5.24 -11.42 5.25
C ALA A 237 6.25 -11.83 4.17
N ALA A 238 7.28 -11.01 3.93
CA ALA A 238 8.35 -11.31 2.98
C ALA A 238 9.08 -12.63 3.31
N ARG A 239 9.42 -12.83 4.59
CA ARG A 239 10.02 -14.09 5.06
C ARG A 239 9.11 -15.29 4.83
N LEU A 240 7.82 -15.16 5.09
CA LEU A 240 6.85 -16.25 4.87
C LEU A 240 6.59 -16.50 3.37
N MET A 241 6.59 -15.46 2.54
CA MET A 241 6.46 -15.58 1.09
C MET A 241 7.63 -16.36 0.48
N GLY A 242 8.86 -16.13 0.95
CA GLY A 242 10.05 -16.83 0.46
C GLY A 242 9.99 -18.36 0.58
N ASN A 243 9.17 -18.89 1.48
CA ASN A 243 8.94 -20.33 1.67
C ASN A 243 7.52 -20.78 1.31
N PHE A 244 6.73 -19.96 0.59
CA PHE A 244 5.34 -20.26 0.22
C PHE A 244 4.41 -20.57 1.41
N ILE A 245 4.69 -19.95 2.56
CA ILE A 245 3.95 -20.10 3.82
C ILE A 245 2.85 -19.04 3.94
N PHE A 246 3.10 -17.83 3.41
CA PHE A 246 2.17 -16.71 3.51
C PHE A 246 0.82 -17.01 2.84
N LEU A 247 -0.28 -16.92 3.59
CA LEU A 247 -1.66 -17.14 3.10
C LEU A 247 -1.88 -18.48 2.37
N ASN A 248 -1.17 -19.53 2.78
CA ASN A 248 -1.40 -20.88 2.28
C ASN A 248 -2.47 -21.58 3.11
N ASP A 249 -3.72 -21.50 2.66
CA ASP A 249 -4.88 -22.15 3.28
C ASP A 249 -5.17 -23.54 2.71
N ALA A 250 -4.50 -23.92 1.61
CA ALA A 250 -4.64 -25.24 1.03
C ALA A 250 -3.91 -26.33 1.86
N ALA A 251 -2.86 -25.94 2.58
CA ALA A 251 -2.05 -26.85 3.39
C ALA A 251 -1.43 -26.16 4.60
N ILE A 252 -1.27 -26.91 5.70
CA ILE A 252 -0.64 -26.44 6.92
C ILE A 252 0.89 -26.51 6.77
N PRO A 253 1.63 -25.39 6.88
CA PRO A 253 3.09 -25.33 6.77
C PRO A 253 3.76 -25.87 8.05
N ILE A 254 4.82 -26.66 7.90
CA ILE A 254 5.54 -27.32 8.98
C ILE A 254 7.06 -27.17 8.77
N GLN A 255 7.71 -26.49 9.72
CA GLN A 255 9.17 -26.26 9.71
C GLN A 255 9.89 -26.87 10.92
N THR A 256 9.16 -27.35 11.93
CA THR A 256 9.74 -27.93 13.15
C THR A 256 9.12 -29.28 13.49
N GLN A 257 9.88 -30.09 14.22
CA GLN A 257 9.39 -31.38 14.71
C GLN A 257 8.21 -31.22 15.68
N SER A 258 8.19 -30.16 16.49
CA SER A 258 7.07 -29.87 17.39
C SER A 258 5.79 -29.55 16.65
N ALA A 259 5.86 -28.76 15.57
CA ALA A 259 4.72 -28.46 14.72
C ALA A 259 4.21 -29.72 14.01
N LEU A 260 5.12 -30.59 13.53
CA LEU A 260 4.76 -31.88 12.94
C LEU A 260 3.92 -32.73 13.90
N LEU A 261 4.39 -32.90 15.13
CA LEU A 261 3.68 -33.68 16.15
C LEU A 261 2.30 -33.08 16.48
N ARG A 262 2.21 -31.76 16.57
CA ARG A 262 0.95 -31.07 16.86
C ARG A 262 -0.08 -31.28 15.75
N VAL A 263 0.32 -31.11 14.49
CA VAL A 263 -0.57 -31.25 13.33
C VAL A 263 -1.07 -32.69 13.19
N VAL A 264 -0.21 -33.69 13.43
CA VAL A 264 -0.60 -35.10 13.40
C VAL A 264 -1.57 -35.47 14.53
N GLN A 265 -1.42 -34.83 15.71
CA GLN A 265 -2.35 -35.03 16.84
C GLN A 265 -3.72 -34.43 16.58
N GLU A 266 -3.79 -33.22 16.01
CA GLU A 266 -5.05 -32.51 15.76
C GLU A 266 -5.82 -33.08 14.56
N HIS A 267 -5.10 -33.46 13.51
CA HIS A 267 -5.67 -33.95 12.26
C HIS A 267 -5.11 -35.32 11.91
N PRO A 268 -5.59 -36.42 12.50
CA PRO A 268 -5.09 -37.75 12.18
C PRO A 268 -5.40 -38.12 10.71
N ASN A 269 -4.48 -38.86 10.07
CA ASN A 269 -4.62 -39.44 8.72
C ASN A 269 -4.53 -38.47 7.52
N GLY A 270 -3.94 -37.29 7.68
CA GLY A 270 -3.60 -36.42 6.54
C GLY A 270 -2.31 -36.85 5.83
N LYS A 271 -1.95 -36.10 4.78
CA LYS A 271 -0.82 -36.40 3.90
C LYS A 271 0.19 -35.26 3.87
N PHE A 272 1.47 -35.61 3.71
CA PHE A 272 2.56 -34.66 3.59
C PHE A 272 2.93 -34.40 2.13
N TYR A 273 3.23 -33.15 1.83
CA TYR A 273 3.61 -32.68 0.51
C TYR A 273 4.85 -31.79 0.58
N SER A 274 5.60 -31.78 -0.52
CA SER A 274 6.69 -30.85 -0.80
C SER A 274 6.39 -30.07 -2.07
N LEU A 275 6.72 -28.77 -2.06
CA LEU A 275 6.54 -27.85 -3.19
C LEU A 275 7.82 -27.66 -4.04
N GLY A 276 8.86 -28.43 -3.73
CA GLY A 276 10.17 -28.32 -4.36
C GLY A 276 11.30 -28.52 -3.36
N ASP A 277 12.53 -28.67 -3.86
CA ASP A 277 13.74 -28.73 -3.04
C ASP A 277 14.24 -27.33 -2.63
N ASP A 278 13.75 -26.28 -3.30
CA ASP A 278 13.98 -24.86 -3.01
C ASP A 278 13.19 -24.36 -1.80
N VAL A 279 12.08 -25.01 -1.46
CA VAL A 279 11.19 -24.59 -0.37
C VAL A 279 11.61 -25.23 0.94
N ASN A 280 12.01 -24.41 1.92
CA ASN A 280 12.42 -24.86 3.25
C ASN A 280 11.22 -25.07 4.20
N CYS A 281 10.23 -25.83 3.74
CA CYS A 281 9.00 -26.13 4.48
C CYS A 281 8.35 -27.42 3.95
N LEU A 282 7.70 -28.18 4.84
CA LEU A 282 6.80 -29.28 4.47
C LEU A 282 5.35 -28.84 4.64
N PHE A 283 4.46 -29.36 3.81
CA PHE A 283 3.04 -28.98 3.83
C PHE A 283 2.17 -30.18 4.18
N TYR A 284 1.20 -29.99 5.06
CA TYR A 284 0.28 -31.04 5.48
C TYR A 284 -1.15 -30.73 5.05
N ILE A 285 -1.81 -31.70 4.42
CA ILE A 285 -3.22 -31.58 4.04
C ILE A 285 -4.02 -32.60 4.87
N PRO A 286 -4.95 -32.15 5.73
CA PRO A 286 -5.82 -33.03 6.50
C PRO A 286 -6.65 -33.98 5.62
N ALA A 287 -7.12 -35.10 6.20
CA ALA A 287 -7.92 -36.10 5.47
C ALA A 287 -9.25 -35.56 4.91
N GLY A 288 -9.76 -34.46 5.48
CA GLY A 288 -10.97 -33.75 5.02
C GLY A 288 -10.78 -32.96 3.73
N GLY A 289 -9.56 -32.88 3.19
CA GLY A 289 -9.21 -32.08 2.03
C GLY A 289 -8.48 -30.78 2.38
N GLU A 290 -8.41 -29.86 1.41
CA GLU A 290 -7.82 -28.54 1.61
C GLU A 290 -8.64 -27.71 2.62
N VAL A 291 -7.99 -26.90 3.45
CA VAL A 291 -8.61 -26.15 4.58
C VAL A 291 -9.40 -24.91 4.10
N VAL A 292 -9.78 -24.86 2.83
CA VAL A 292 -10.35 -23.68 2.15
C VAL A 292 -11.71 -23.27 2.75
N ASP A 293 -12.45 -24.19 3.36
CA ASP A 293 -13.81 -23.94 3.85
C ASP A 293 -13.99 -24.02 5.37
N GLU A 294 -12.92 -24.24 6.15
CA GLU A 294 -13.03 -24.20 7.62
C GLU A 294 -13.16 -22.76 8.11
N GLU A 295 -14.21 -22.48 8.89
CA GLU A 295 -14.39 -21.19 9.54
C GLU A 295 -13.45 -21.11 10.75
N VAL A 296 -12.34 -20.38 10.61
CA VAL A 296 -11.45 -20.08 11.73
C VAL A 296 -11.96 -18.85 12.47
N CYS A 297 -12.31 -19.01 13.74
CA CYS A 297 -12.62 -17.88 14.61
C CYS A 297 -11.34 -17.08 14.93
N PRO A 298 -11.31 -15.76 14.69
CA PRO A 298 -10.11 -14.95 14.93
C PRO A 298 -9.72 -14.93 16.41
N LEU A 299 -10.70 -14.98 17.32
CA LEU A 299 -10.46 -15.02 18.76
C LEU A 299 -9.85 -16.37 19.21
N ASP A 300 -10.30 -17.49 18.63
CA ASP A 300 -9.76 -18.81 18.95
C ASP A 300 -8.33 -18.96 18.41
N ALA A 301 -8.05 -18.42 17.22
CA ALA A 301 -6.70 -18.36 16.66
C ALA A 301 -5.76 -17.55 17.55
N PHE A 302 -6.21 -16.38 18.01
CA PHE A 302 -5.45 -15.56 18.96
C PHE A 302 -5.19 -16.28 20.29
N ASN A 303 -6.22 -16.89 20.89
CA ASN A 303 -6.08 -17.63 22.15
C ASN A 303 -5.11 -18.81 22.01
N THR A 304 -5.21 -19.56 20.91
CA THR A 304 -4.29 -20.68 20.60
C THR A 304 -2.85 -20.18 20.50
N TYR A 305 -2.63 -19.05 19.82
CA TYR A 305 -1.31 -18.42 19.72
C TYR A 305 -0.79 -17.95 21.08
N MET A 306 -1.63 -17.30 21.90
CA MET A 306 -1.26 -16.87 23.26
C MET A 306 -0.91 -18.05 24.17
N ASP A 307 -1.63 -19.16 24.07
CA ASP A 307 -1.35 -20.36 24.85
C ASP A 307 -0.04 -21.03 24.42
N TYR A 308 0.24 -21.07 23.11
CA TYR A 308 1.54 -21.51 22.61
C TYR A 308 2.69 -20.64 23.12
N MET A 309 2.52 -19.31 23.12
CA MET A 309 3.51 -18.39 23.67
C MET A 309 3.76 -18.69 25.16
N LYS A 310 2.70 -18.83 25.96
CA LYS A 310 2.84 -19.19 27.39
C LYS A 310 3.55 -20.53 27.59
N LEU A 311 3.23 -21.54 26.78
CA LEU A 311 3.86 -22.88 26.86
C LEU A 311 5.35 -22.85 26.51
N THR A 312 5.75 -21.95 25.61
CA THR A 312 7.15 -21.74 25.22
C THR A 312 7.90 -20.78 26.14
N GLY A 313 7.28 -20.36 27.25
CA GLY A 313 7.87 -19.43 28.21
C GLY A 313 7.82 -17.97 27.79
N ARG A 314 7.26 -17.66 26.61
CA ARG A 314 7.23 -16.34 25.99
C ARG A 314 5.92 -15.61 26.29
N ARG A 315 5.98 -14.31 26.58
CA ARG A 315 4.77 -13.50 26.82
C ARG A 315 4.90 -12.11 26.24
N PHE A 316 3.80 -11.61 25.67
CA PHE A 316 3.68 -10.21 25.29
C PHE A 316 3.58 -9.31 26.52
N ASN A 317 3.94 -8.05 26.36
CA ASN A 317 3.56 -7.00 27.30
C ASN A 317 2.01 -7.03 27.48
N PRO A 318 1.48 -7.03 28.71
CA PRO A 318 0.04 -7.05 28.95
C PRO A 318 -0.74 -5.92 28.25
N GLY A 319 -0.15 -4.74 28.08
CA GLY A 319 -0.76 -3.64 27.32
C GLY A 319 -0.96 -4.01 25.84
N TYR A 320 0.09 -4.53 25.20
CA TYR A 320 0.04 -4.99 23.80
C TYR A 320 -0.89 -6.19 23.63
N ASN A 321 -0.86 -7.15 24.56
CA ASN A 321 -1.77 -8.29 24.57
C ASN A 321 -3.24 -7.86 24.63
N GLN A 322 -3.56 -6.84 25.42
CA GLN A 322 -4.91 -6.30 25.49
C GLN A 322 -5.34 -5.64 24.16
N VAL A 323 -4.44 -4.89 23.52
CA VAL A 323 -4.72 -4.27 22.21
C VAL A 323 -4.97 -5.33 21.15
N LEU A 324 -4.14 -6.39 21.09
CA LEU A 324 -4.38 -7.52 20.19
C LEU A 324 -5.73 -8.20 20.46
N SER A 325 -6.06 -8.45 21.73
CA SER A 325 -7.35 -9.03 22.11
C SER A 325 -8.53 -8.19 21.61
N ILE A 326 -8.47 -6.86 21.78
CA ILE A 326 -9.47 -5.92 21.26
C ILE A 326 -9.54 -5.98 19.72
N PHE A 327 -8.39 -6.06 19.05
CA PHE A 327 -8.30 -6.17 17.59
C PHE A 327 -9.00 -7.44 17.08
N TYR A 328 -8.66 -8.61 17.63
CA TYR A 328 -9.28 -9.89 17.22
C TYR A 328 -10.77 -9.97 17.54
N ARG A 329 -11.22 -9.38 18.67
CA ARG A 329 -12.65 -9.24 18.99
C ARG A 329 -13.38 -8.34 17.99
N THR A 330 -12.73 -7.25 17.56
CA THR A 330 -13.30 -6.35 16.55
C THR A 330 -13.38 -7.04 15.19
N LEU A 331 -12.39 -7.84 14.82
CA LEU A 331 -12.45 -8.69 13.62
C LEU A 331 -13.59 -9.71 13.68
N GLU A 332 -13.80 -10.35 14.82
CA GLU A 332 -14.90 -11.32 15.01
C GLU A 332 -16.27 -10.70 14.76
N SER A 333 -16.45 -9.44 15.15
CA SER A 333 -17.71 -8.74 14.95
C SER A 333 -18.07 -8.46 13.48
N ARG A 334 -17.20 -8.79 12.52
CA ARG A 334 -17.49 -8.81 11.07
C ARG A 334 -18.43 -9.95 10.65
N LYS A 335 -18.44 -11.06 11.41
CA LYS A 335 -19.15 -12.30 11.03
C LYS A 335 -20.59 -12.08 10.54
N PRO A 336 -21.43 -11.28 11.23
CA PRO A 336 -22.80 -11.03 10.77
C PRO A 336 -22.88 -10.39 9.39
N GLY A 337 -21.89 -9.60 8.98
CA GLY A 337 -21.85 -8.89 7.70
C GLY A 337 -21.28 -9.69 6.52
N LEU A 338 -20.69 -10.86 6.77
CA LEU A 338 -20.01 -11.66 5.74
C LEU A 338 -20.40 -13.15 5.86
N GLU A 339 -21.70 -13.41 5.95
CA GLU A 339 -22.31 -14.77 5.99
C GLU A 339 -21.72 -15.70 7.06
N GLY A 340 -21.36 -15.16 8.23
CA GLY A 340 -20.74 -15.92 9.33
C GLY A 340 -19.21 -16.02 9.24
N ARG A 341 -18.58 -15.57 8.15
CA ARG A 341 -17.12 -15.49 7.99
C ARG A 341 -16.61 -14.08 8.30
N TRP A 342 -15.31 -13.89 8.48
CA TRP A 342 -14.73 -12.56 8.81
C TRP A 342 -13.70 -12.06 7.79
N PHE A 343 -13.01 -13.00 7.12
CA PHE A 343 -11.94 -12.71 6.17
C PHE A 343 -12.33 -13.01 4.72
N GLN A 344 -12.63 -14.27 4.41
CA GLN A 344 -12.92 -14.79 3.07
C GLN A 344 -14.41 -15.10 2.85
N VAL A 345 -14.87 -15.01 1.60
CA VAL A 345 -16.22 -15.46 1.18
C VAL A 345 -16.25 -16.99 1.03
N LYS A 346 -17.44 -17.60 0.94
CA LYS A 346 -17.58 -19.04 0.70
C LYS A 346 -16.91 -19.48 -0.62
N GLY A 347 -16.03 -20.47 -0.56
CA GLY A 347 -15.26 -20.95 -1.72
C GLY A 347 -14.15 -20.02 -2.21
N GLU A 348 -13.89 -18.89 -1.52
CA GLU A 348 -12.75 -17.99 -1.77
C GLU A 348 -11.57 -18.43 -0.92
N ARG A 349 -10.36 -18.49 -1.49
CA ARG A 349 -9.12 -18.74 -0.75
C ARG A 349 -8.62 -17.49 -0.03
N GLN A 350 -7.85 -17.66 1.04
CA GLN A 350 -7.28 -16.55 1.82
C GLN A 350 -6.40 -15.63 0.96
N ALA A 351 -5.59 -16.19 0.06
CA ALA A 351 -4.76 -15.43 -0.87
C ALA A 351 -5.60 -14.52 -1.81
N ASP A 352 -6.74 -15.02 -2.30
CA ASP A 352 -7.64 -14.26 -3.15
C ASP A 352 -8.39 -13.18 -2.34
N ALA A 353 -8.82 -13.51 -1.12
CA ALA A 353 -9.44 -12.55 -0.20
C ALA A 353 -8.48 -11.41 0.18
N PHE A 354 -7.18 -11.71 0.34
CA PHE A 354 -6.13 -10.72 0.56
C PHE A 354 -5.98 -9.79 -0.65
N LEU A 355 -5.82 -10.32 -1.86
CA LEU A 355 -5.68 -9.52 -3.09
C LEU A 355 -6.93 -8.67 -3.39
N ARG A 356 -8.13 -9.15 -3.03
CA ARG A 356 -9.38 -8.39 -3.13
C ARG A 356 -9.40 -7.19 -2.19
N ARG A 357 -8.80 -7.31 -1.00
CA ARG A 357 -8.75 -6.24 0.01
C ARG A 357 -7.51 -5.36 -0.10
N LEU A 358 -6.46 -5.84 -0.77
CA LEU A 358 -5.26 -5.07 -1.04
C LEU A 358 -5.60 -3.85 -1.91
N LYS A 359 -5.08 -2.69 -1.51
CA LYS A 359 -5.28 -1.43 -2.23
C LYS A 359 -4.82 -1.55 -3.69
N ALA A 360 -5.54 -0.89 -4.59
CA ALA A 360 -5.20 -0.93 -6.03
C ALA A 360 -3.96 -0.11 -6.36
N ASP A 361 -3.73 0.95 -5.58
CA ASP A 361 -2.60 1.87 -5.64
C ASP A 361 -1.43 1.46 -4.72
N ASP A 362 -1.51 0.27 -4.10
CA ASP A 362 -0.42 -0.24 -3.26
C ASP A 362 0.83 -0.55 -4.10
N PRO A 363 2.02 -0.01 -3.75
CA PRO A 363 3.24 -0.21 -4.53
C PRO A 363 3.70 -1.68 -4.54
N HIS A 364 3.34 -2.47 -3.54
CA HIS A 364 3.70 -3.88 -3.42
C HIS A 364 2.68 -4.84 -4.03
N ARG A 365 1.56 -4.34 -4.56
CA ARG A 365 0.53 -5.17 -5.21
C ARG A 365 1.07 -6.12 -6.29
N PRO A 366 1.95 -5.69 -7.24
CA PRO A 366 2.49 -6.60 -8.24
C PRO A 366 3.28 -7.77 -7.63
N VAL A 367 3.99 -7.53 -6.53
CA VAL A 367 4.76 -8.56 -5.81
C VAL A 367 3.83 -9.62 -5.22
N TYR A 368 2.73 -9.19 -4.60
CA TYR A 368 1.73 -10.10 -4.05
C TYR A 368 0.98 -10.87 -5.14
N GLU A 369 0.65 -10.24 -6.27
CA GLU A 369 -0.01 -10.92 -7.40
C GLU A 369 0.89 -12.01 -8.02
N GLU A 370 2.19 -11.71 -8.20
CA GLU A 370 3.19 -12.69 -8.66
C GLU A 370 3.35 -13.84 -7.67
N TYR A 371 3.47 -13.53 -6.37
CA TYR A 371 3.55 -14.53 -5.31
C TYR A 371 2.34 -15.48 -5.31
N VAL A 372 1.12 -14.94 -5.38
CA VAL A 372 -0.10 -15.75 -5.37
C VAL A 372 -0.21 -16.60 -6.64
N ALA A 373 0.23 -16.09 -7.79
CA ALA A 373 0.28 -16.88 -9.03
C ALA A 373 1.26 -18.05 -8.90
N GLU A 374 2.48 -17.82 -8.42
CA GLU A 374 3.46 -18.88 -8.22
C GLU A 374 2.99 -19.89 -7.15
N LEU A 375 2.42 -19.42 -6.04
CA LEU A 375 1.87 -20.29 -5.00
C LEU A 375 0.81 -21.25 -5.57
N LYS A 376 -0.09 -20.76 -6.42
CA LYS A 376 -1.12 -21.59 -7.08
C LYS A 376 -0.50 -22.65 -7.98
N ASP A 377 0.49 -22.27 -8.77
CA ASP A 377 1.19 -23.20 -9.68
C ASP A 377 1.99 -24.26 -8.92
N ARG A 378 2.67 -23.88 -7.83
CA ARG A 378 3.42 -24.82 -6.97
C ARG A 378 2.49 -25.78 -6.25
N LEU A 379 1.36 -25.30 -5.73
CA LEU A 379 0.35 -26.15 -5.09
C LEU A 379 -0.31 -27.13 -6.06
N ALA A 380 -0.47 -26.76 -7.33
CA ALA A 380 -0.95 -27.66 -8.37
C ALA A 380 0.06 -28.79 -8.68
N ASN A 381 1.36 -28.50 -8.57
CA ASN A 381 2.46 -29.42 -8.86
C ASN A 381 3.09 -30.06 -7.61
N LYS A 382 2.39 -30.02 -6.47
CA LYS A 382 2.90 -30.55 -5.18
C LYS A 382 3.18 -32.05 -5.25
N LYS A 383 4.31 -32.47 -4.66
CA LYS A 383 4.72 -33.89 -4.59
C LYS A 383 4.35 -34.48 -3.24
N GLU A 384 3.59 -35.57 -3.23
CA GLU A 384 3.29 -36.34 -2.01
C GLU A 384 4.57 -37.03 -1.49
N LEU A 385 4.81 -36.94 -0.19
CA LEU A 385 5.92 -37.56 0.51
C LEU A 385 5.46 -38.82 1.24
N SER A 386 6.30 -39.86 1.25
CA SER A 386 6.04 -41.05 2.05
C SER A 386 6.40 -40.81 3.53
N GLU A 387 5.73 -41.52 4.46
CA GLU A 387 5.98 -41.37 5.90
C GLU A 387 7.45 -41.58 6.30
N ALA A 388 8.16 -42.46 5.58
CA ALA A 388 9.58 -42.74 5.81
C ALA A 388 10.49 -41.55 5.43
N GLU A 389 10.06 -40.69 4.50
CA GLU A 389 10.82 -39.52 4.03
C GLU A 389 10.56 -38.26 4.88
N VAL A 390 9.43 -38.19 5.58
CA VAL A 390 8.99 -37.01 6.33
C VAL A 390 9.95 -36.70 7.50
N MET A 391 10.27 -37.70 8.33
CA MET A 391 11.08 -37.49 9.53
C MET A 391 12.53 -37.06 9.24
N PRO A 392 13.25 -37.67 8.27
CA PRO A 392 14.58 -37.17 7.89
C PRO A 392 14.53 -35.76 7.30
N ARG A 393 13.49 -35.46 6.49
CA ARG A 393 13.39 -34.18 5.79
C ARG A 393 13.01 -33.04 6.74
N ILE A 394 12.15 -33.28 7.73
CA ILE A 394 11.81 -32.25 8.73
C ILE A 394 13.02 -31.87 9.60
N LEU A 395 13.92 -32.81 9.90
CA LEU A 395 15.14 -32.53 10.67
C LEU A 395 16.12 -31.64 9.88
N ASP A 396 16.21 -31.83 8.56
CA ASP A 396 17.00 -30.95 7.68
C ASP A 396 16.36 -29.57 7.55
N VAL A 397 15.03 -29.52 7.35
CA VAL A 397 14.25 -28.27 7.29
C VAL A 397 14.40 -27.47 8.57
N GLU A 398 14.26 -28.10 9.74
CA GLU A 398 14.38 -27.40 11.03
C GLU A 398 15.78 -26.83 11.24
N ARG A 399 16.83 -27.55 10.81
CA ARG A 399 18.21 -27.05 10.86
C ARG A 399 18.39 -25.80 9.99
N LYS A 400 17.89 -25.83 8.75
CA LYS A 400 17.94 -24.69 7.83
C LYS A 400 17.10 -23.52 8.35
N TYR A 401 15.89 -23.79 8.85
CA TYR A 401 14.99 -22.81 9.45
C TYR A 401 15.66 -22.07 10.61
N ARG A 402 16.32 -22.78 11.54
CA ARG A 402 17.04 -22.13 12.64
C ARG A 402 18.16 -21.23 12.17
N LYS A 403 18.87 -21.62 11.10
CA LYS A 403 19.91 -20.79 10.49
C LYS A 403 19.30 -19.55 9.81
N GLU A 404 18.24 -19.73 9.04
CA GLU A 404 17.49 -18.63 8.41
C GLU A 404 16.94 -17.64 9.45
N CYS A 405 16.50 -18.09 10.64
CA CYS A 405 16.12 -17.20 11.72
C CYS A 405 17.26 -16.27 12.13
N ILE A 406 18.46 -16.83 12.34
CA ILE A 406 19.65 -16.05 12.77
C ILE A 406 20.08 -15.08 11.68
N ASP A 407 20.09 -15.53 10.42
CA ASP A 407 20.43 -14.70 9.27
C ASP A 407 19.38 -13.58 9.08
N PHE A 408 18.11 -13.86 9.33
CA PHE A 408 17.02 -12.89 9.26
C PHE A 408 17.11 -11.81 10.33
N ASP A 409 17.45 -12.17 11.57
CA ASP A 409 17.69 -11.18 12.64
C ASP A 409 18.82 -10.22 12.24
N THR A 410 19.88 -10.74 11.62
CA THR A 410 20.99 -9.94 11.09
C THR A 410 20.56 -9.04 9.93
N LEU A 411 19.71 -9.56 9.03
CA LEU A 411 19.18 -8.82 7.90
C LEU A 411 18.31 -7.64 8.34
N ILE A 412 17.40 -7.85 9.31
CA ILE A 412 16.52 -6.80 9.85
C ILE A 412 17.36 -5.64 10.38
N MET A 413 18.41 -5.94 11.15
CA MET A 413 19.32 -4.93 11.72
C MET A 413 20.08 -4.14 10.65
N SER A 414 20.24 -4.69 9.45
CA SER A 414 20.92 -4.05 8.32
C SER A 414 19.98 -3.24 7.40
N MET A 415 18.72 -3.66 7.28
CA MET A 415 17.76 -3.07 6.33
C MET A 415 16.83 -2.04 6.96
N ASN A 416 16.61 -2.10 8.27
CA ASN A 416 15.74 -1.16 8.96
C ASN A 416 16.60 -0.10 9.67
N GLU A 417 16.72 1.08 9.05
CA GLU A 417 17.51 2.20 9.58
C GLU A 417 17.01 2.64 10.97
N GLU A 418 15.70 2.59 11.24
CA GLU A 418 15.12 2.94 12.54
C GLU A 418 15.62 1.97 13.62
N ILE A 419 15.49 0.65 13.38
CA ILE A 419 15.98 -0.39 14.31
C ILE A 419 17.50 -0.34 14.45
N SER A 420 18.22 -0.12 13.35
CA SER A 420 19.69 0.01 13.33
C SER A 420 20.17 1.22 14.13
N SER A 421 19.44 2.34 14.05
CA SER A 421 19.78 3.58 14.74
C SER A 421 19.54 3.48 16.26
N GLU A 422 18.42 2.87 16.68
CA GLU A 422 18.11 2.63 18.10
C GLU A 422 19.18 1.75 18.78
N VAL A 423 19.63 0.68 18.09
CA VAL A 423 20.66 -0.24 18.63
C VAL A 423 22.01 0.47 18.74
N LYS A 424 22.36 1.32 17.78
CA LYS A 424 23.60 2.11 17.80
C LYS A 424 23.60 3.21 18.86
N GLU A 425 22.46 3.84 19.12
CA GLU A 425 22.30 4.87 20.14
C GLU A 425 22.52 4.31 21.55
N LYS A 426 22.11 3.05 21.80
CA LYS A 426 22.21 2.41 23.12
C LYS A 426 23.49 1.62 23.36
N ALA A 427 24.26 1.31 22.32
CA ALA A 427 25.53 0.58 22.42
C ALA A 427 26.54 1.12 23.47
N PRO A 428 26.77 2.43 23.62
CA PRO A 428 27.75 2.94 24.60
C PRO A 428 27.32 2.75 26.07
N GLU A 429 26.02 2.73 26.36
CA GLU A 429 25.48 2.51 27.71
C GLU A 429 25.74 1.07 28.20
N TYR A 430 25.74 0.11 27.27
CA TYR A 430 26.07 -1.29 27.54
C TYR A 430 27.57 -1.54 27.73
N GLU A 431 28.43 -0.79 27.03
CA GLU A 431 29.88 -0.89 27.18
C GLU A 431 30.35 -0.35 28.53
N GLU A 432 29.73 0.72 29.04
CA GLU A 432 30.08 1.33 30.33
C GLU A 432 29.76 0.42 31.52
N LEU A 433 28.64 -0.31 31.47
CA LEU A 433 28.23 -1.31 32.48
C LEU A 433 29.16 -2.55 32.52
N MET A 434 29.86 -2.84 31.43
CA MET A 434 30.78 -3.98 31.32
C MET A 434 32.17 -3.67 31.90
N THR A 435 32.53 -2.39 32.03
CA THR A 435 33.85 -1.96 32.51
C THR A 435 33.99 -1.86 34.04
N ASP A 436 32.90 -1.77 34.79
CA ASP A 436 32.95 -1.48 36.24
C ASP A 436 33.14 -2.71 37.17
N GLY A 437 33.25 -3.92 36.62
CA GLY A 437 34.01 -5.05 37.22
C GLY A 437 33.66 -5.52 38.64
N ASN A 438 32.53 -5.12 39.23
CA ASN A 438 32.21 -5.46 40.62
C ASN A 438 31.33 -6.72 40.64
N GLU A 439 31.96 -7.92 40.68
CA GLU A 439 31.28 -9.23 40.57
C GLU A 439 30.14 -9.44 41.59
N VAL A 440 30.17 -8.77 42.75
CA VAL A 440 29.11 -8.86 43.76
C VAL A 440 27.93 -7.93 43.43
N ASP A 441 28.17 -6.75 42.85
CA ASP A 441 27.08 -5.93 42.30
C ASP A 441 26.53 -6.55 41.02
N ILE A 442 27.37 -7.17 40.19
CA ILE A 442 26.97 -7.96 39.04
C ILE A 442 26.13 -9.17 39.50
N LEU A 443 26.50 -9.92 40.53
CA LEU A 443 25.66 -11.03 41.04
C LEU A 443 24.39 -10.58 41.78
N LEU A 444 24.40 -9.44 42.50
CA LEU A 444 23.20 -8.87 43.12
C LEU A 444 22.28 -8.14 42.11
N LEU A 445 22.78 -7.74 40.93
CA LEU A 445 22.03 -7.30 39.75
C LEU A 445 21.68 -8.44 38.77
N LEU A 446 22.26 -9.65 38.91
CA LEU A 446 21.87 -10.83 38.13
C LEU A 446 20.92 -11.76 38.90
N LEU A 447 20.88 -11.69 40.23
CA LEU A 447 19.89 -12.41 41.05
C LEU A 447 18.44 -11.98 40.86
N PRO A 448 18.13 -10.77 40.39
CA PRO A 448 16.79 -10.48 39.96
C PRO A 448 16.61 -10.90 38.50
N ILE A 449 17.50 -11.55 37.74
CA ILE A 449 17.19 -11.93 36.34
C ILE A 449 16.14 -13.05 36.21
N ASP A 450 15.89 -13.80 37.29
CA ASP A 450 14.72 -14.68 37.42
C ASP A 450 13.52 -13.97 38.12
N ALA A 451 13.67 -12.69 38.46
CA ALA A 451 12.67 -11.84 39.11
C ALA A 451 12.66 -10.36 38.61
N PHE A 452 13.14 -10.07 37.39
CA PHE A 452 13.39 -8.70 36.87
C PHE A 452 12.19 -8.22 36.05
N CYS A 453 11.02 -8.71 36.43
CA CYS A 453 9.84 -7.88 36.46
C CYS A 453 9.95 -7.01 37.73
N VAL A 454 9.97 -5.68 37.55
CA VAL A 454 9.79 -4.64 38.59
C VAL A 454 11.09 -4.10 39.24
N ASP A 455 11.77 -3.17 38.57
CA ASP A 455 11.87 -1.73 38.95
C ASP A 455 13.14 -1.03 38.41
N GLY A 456 12.94 0.12 37.76
CA GLY A 456 14.00 1.14 37.61
C GLY A 456 14.70 1.29 36.26
N MET A 457 14.25 0.65 35.16
CA MET A 457 14.64 1.03 33.80
C MET A 457 13.68 2.11 33.25
N THR A 458 13.79 3.30 33.83
CA THR A 458 13.27 4.58 33.34
C THR A 458 14.50 5.42 33.03
N ASN A 459 15.00 5.43 31.80
CA ASN A 459 14.50 6.24 30.70
C ASN A 459 14.84 5.55 29.36
N MET A 460 13.99 5.68 28.34
CA MET A 460 14.13 5.08 26.98
C MET A 460 13.65 3.64 26.76
N MET A 461 12.63 3.19 27.47
CA MET A 461 11.68 2.20 26.95
C MET A 461 10.31 2.85 26.70
N VAL A 462 10.33 3.90 25.88
CA VAL A 462 9.15 4.45 25.19
C VAL A 462 9.38 4.07 23.74
N ASP A 463 8.77 2.96 23.31
CA ASP A 463 8.45 2.62 21.92
C ASP A 463 8.10 1.12 21.88
N GLY A 464 6.82 0.85 22.14
CA GLY A 464 6.06 -0.40 22.06
C GLY A 464 6.74 -1.65 21.51
N SER A 465 7.81 -2.13 22.17
CA SER A 465 8.50 -3.34 21.74
C SER A 465 7.75 -4.59 22.20
N ILE A 466 7.40 -5.40 21.21
CA ILE A 466 7.01 -6.80 21.36
C ILE A 466 8.29 -7.56 21.71
N VAL A 467 8.58 -7.70 23.01
CA VAL A 467 9.61 -8.63 23.47
C VAL A 467 8.93 -9.75 24.24
N ALA A 468 9.04 -10.96 23.70
CA ALA A 468 8.84 -12.17 24.46
C ALA A 468 9.90 -12.24 25.57
N ILE A 469 9.48 -12.14 26.81
CA ILE A 469 10.34 -12.43 27.97
C ILE A 469 10.67 -13.93 27.90
N ASP A 470 11.94 -14.30 27.68
CA ASP A 470 12.41 -15.67 27.83
C ASP A 470 12.66 -15.92 29.33
N ALA A 471 12.00 -16.93 29.89
CA ALA A 471 12.23 -17.34 31.27
C ALA A 471 13.53 -18.17 31.38
N GLU A 472 14.47 -17.69 32.20
CA GLU A 472 15.46 -18.47 32.97
C GLU A 472 16.34 -19.49 32.21
N THR A 473 17.13 -19.11 31.19
CA THR A 473 18.25 -19.98 30.79
C THR A 473 19.54 -19.22 30.44
N GLN A 474 20.68 -19.71 30.96
CA GLN A 474 22.06 -19.29 30.65
C GLN A 474 22.41 -19.27 29.15
N GLN A 475 21.53 -19.82 28.31
CA GLN A 475 21.65 -19.87 26.86
C GLN A 475 21.39 -18.51 26.18
N GLY A 476 20.55 -17.65 26.76
CA GLY A 476 20.27 -16.30 26.23
C GLY A 476 21.49 -15.37 26.28
N LEU A 477 22.28 -15.48 27.35
CA LEU A 477 23.51 -14.69 27.55
C LEU A 477 24.62 -15.08 26.55
N ALA A 478 24.76 -16.38 26.27
CA ALA A 478 25.72 -16.89 25.29
C ALA A 478 25.37 -16.47 23.85
N ASN A 479 24.08 -16.44 23.52
CA ASN A 479 23.61 -16.02 22.19
C ASN A 479 23.86 -14.53 21.93
N GLN A 480 23.77 -13.67 22.95
CA GLN A 480 24.07 -12.24 22.82
C GLN A 480 25.58 -11.97 22.70
N GLN A 481 26.41 -12.68 23.47
CA GLN A 481 27.88 -12.56 23.37
C GLN A 481 28.42 -13.04 22.02
N GLU A 482 27.83 -14.09 21.46
CA GLU A 482 28.17 -14.59 20.12
C GLU A 482 27.72 -13.62 19.01
N LEU A 483 26.69 -12.81 19.26
CA LEU A 483 26.19 -11.80 18.33
C LEU A 483 27.16 -10.62 18.18
N PHE A 484 27.74 -10.15 19.28
CA PHE A 484 28.70 -9.04 19.28
C PHE A 484 30.04 -9.41 18.64
N SER A 485 30.57 -10.62 18.87
CA SER A 485 31.81 -11.07 18.22
C SER A 485 31.65 -11.25 16.71
N ARG A 486 30.46 -11.64 16.25
CA ARG A 486 30.14 -11.80 14.83
C ARG A 486 29.93 -10.48 14.10
N MET A 487 29.61 -9.39 14.80
CA MET A 487 29.51 -8.05 14.17
C MET A 487 30.86 -7.55 13.65
N THR A 488 31.95 -7.78 14.39
CA THR A 488 33.31 -7.46 13.94
C THR A 488 33.77 -8.33 12.77
N ASP A 489 33.32 -9.58 12.72
CA ASP A 489 33.58 -10.50 11.60
C ASP A 489 32.68 -10.23 10.37
N PHE A 490 31.54 -9.56 10.58
CA PHE A 490 30.58 -9.24 9.53
C PHE A 490 31.04 -8.09 8.64
N GLU A 491 31.72 -7.05 9.15
CA GLU A 491 32.23 -5.97 8.29
C GLU A 491 33.20 -6.48 7.22
N THR A 492 34.01 -7.49 7.56
CA THR A 492 34.91 -8.16 6.61
C THR A 492 34.21 -9.19 5.71
N SER A 493 33.03 -9.69 6.10
CA SER A 493 32.21 -10.60 5.30
C SER A 493 31.19 -9.88 4.40
N LYS A 494 30.80 -8.64 4.74
CA LYS A 494 29.87 -7.78 4.00
C LYS A 494 30.40 -7.51 2.59
N ASP A 495 31.68 -7.18 2.47
CA ASP A 495 32.30 -6.90 1.17
C ASP A 495 32.34 -8.15 0.28
N LYS A 496 32.58 -9.34 0.87
CA LYS A 496 32.54 -10.62 0.16
C LYS A 496 31.13 -11.06 -0.21
N PHE A 497 30.13 -10.74 0.62
CA PHE A 497 28.73 -11.07 0.35
C PHE A 497 28.16 -10.19 -0.77
N ILE A 498 28.45 -8.89 -0.76
CA ILE A 498 28.09 -7.98 -1.86
C ILE A 498 28.77 -8.41 -3.17
N GLU A 499 30.03 -8.83 -3.11
CA GLU A 499 30.74 -9.38 -4.27
C GLU A 499 30.09 -10.70 -4.78
N ASN A 500 29.66 -11.59 -3.88
CA ASN A 500 29.00 -12.85 -4.24
C ASN A 500 27.55 -12.67 -4.73
N VAL A 501 26.81 -11.68 -4.24
CA VAL A 501 25.46 -11.34 -4.71
C VAL A 501 25.53 -10.69 -6.10
N ASN A 502 26.52 -9.82 -6.34
CA ASN A 502 26.74 -9.25 -7.68
C ASN A 502 27.26 -10.30 -8.69
N ASN A 503 27.94 -11.35 -8.22
CA ASN A 503 28.43 -12.44 -9.06
C ASN A 503 27.40 -13.58 -9.26
N SER A 504 26.40 -13.71 -8.39
CA SER A 504 25.32 -14.68 -8.54
C SER A 504 24.20 -14.11 -9.41
N LYS A 505 24.44 -14.13 -10.73
CA LYS A 505 23.39 -13.93 -11.74
C LYS A 505 22.27 -14.95 -11.49
N THR A 506 21.16 -14.50 -10.91
CA THR A 506 19.92 -15.27 -10.86
C THR A 506 19.20 -15.13 -12.21
N GLY A 507 18.40 -16.13 -12.58
CA GLY A 507 17.73 -16.22 -13.88
C GLY A 507 16.79 -15.06 -14.23
N LEU A 508 16.54 -14.14 -13.30
CA LEU A 508 15.78 -12.90 -13.51
C LEU A 508 16.50 -11.89 -14.42
N ASP A 509 17.85 -11.94 -14.52
CA ASP A 509 18.61 -11.04 -15.42
C ASP A 509 18.65 -11.52 -16.89
N THR A 510 18.22 -12.75 -17.19
CA THR A 510 18.29 -13.30 -18.55
C THR A 510 17.09 -12.96 -19.46
N LYS A 511 16.11 -12.17 -18.98
CA LYS A 511 14.95 -11.74 -19.77
C LYS A 511 14.92 -10.23 -20.12
N ARG A 512 16.07 -9.56 -20.09
CA ARG A 512 16.26 -8.27 -20.78
C ARG A 512 17.29 -8.42 -21.90
N HIS A 513 16.85 -8.97 -23.03
CA HIS A 513 17.38 -8.65 -24.35
C HIS A 513 16.24 -8.53 -25.34
#